data_AF-A0A925SK32-F1
#
_entry.id   AF-A0A925SK32-F1
#
_cell.length_a   1.000
_cell.length_b   1.000
_cell.length_c   1.000
_cell.angle_alpha   90.00
_cell.angle_beta   90.00
_cell.angle_gamma   90.00
#
_symmetry.space_group_name_H-M   'P 1'
#
loop_
_entity.id
_entity.type
_entity.pdbx_description
1 polymer ?
#
loop_
_entity_poly.entity_id
_entity_poly.type
_entity_poly.pdbx_seq_one_letter_code
_entity_poly.pdbx_strand_id
1 'polypeptide(L)'
;MLGRIWCALYIAGRKNAELCQDGPYSLVRNPLYVFSFVGALGVALATQRPLLVPIVAALFVAYYHIVIRAEETRLAALFPAAYPAYRREVPRALPRLTGYRSRERLTLDPADVARAMREVVWFAAAFAAAVALGRFV
;
A
#
# COMPACT_ATOMS: atom_id res chain seq x y z
N MET A 1 6.06 -6.86 -1.91
CA MET A 1 5.17 -7.87 -2.52
C MET A 1 4.10 -8.35 -1.54
N LEU A 2 4.47 -9.14 -0.53
CA LEU A 2 3.52 -9.79 0.40
C LEU A 2 2.61 -8.81 1.14
N GLY A 3 3.16 -7.68 1.63
CA GLY A 3 2.34 -6.67 2.30
C GLY A 3 1.25 -6.05 1.40
N ARG A 4 1.46 -5.95 0.09
CA ARG A 4 0.42 -5.48 -0.83
C ARG A 4 -0.70 -6.50 -0.98
N ILE A 5 -0.38 -7.79 -1.05
CA ILE A 5 -1.38 -8.86 -1.02
C ILE A 5 -2.19 -8.74 0.26
N TRP A 6 -1.51 -8.60 1.41
CA TRP A 6 -2.20 -8.46 2.69
C TRP A 6 -3.19 -7.31 2.69
N CYS A 7 -2.81 -6.12 2.21
CA CYS A 7 -3.75 -5.01 2.04
C CYS A 7 -4.90 -5.33 1.08
N ALA A 8 -4.59 -5.94 -0.06
CA ALA A 8 -5.56 -6.28 -1.09
C ALA A 8 -6.64 -7.23 -0.56
N LEU A 9 -6.29 -8.23 0.26
CA LEU A 9 -7.26 -9.14 0.87
C LEU A 9 -8.28 -8.42 1.77
N TYR A 10 -7.90 -7.31 2.41
CA TYR A 10 -8.83 -6.57 3.27
C TYR A 10 -9.70 -5.58 2.48
N ILE A 11 -9.20 -5.00 1.39
CA ILE A 11 -9.92 -3.95 0.64
C ILE A 11 -10.61 -4.43 -0.65
N ALA A 12 -10.18 -5.56 -1.23
CA ALA A 12 -10.74 -6.06 -2.49
C ALA A 12 -12.21 -6.46 -2.32
N GLY A 13 -13.02 -6.17 -3.34
CA GLY A 13 -14.47 -6.40 -3.32
C GLY A 13 -15.28 -5.41 -2.47
N ARG A 14 -14.63 -4.71 -1.53
CA ARG A 14 -15.29 -3.85 -0.52
C ARG A 14 -14.91 -2.38 -0.62
N LYS A 15 -14.04 -2.04 -1.56
CA LYS A 15 -13.59 -0.66 -1.78
C LYS A 15 -14.79 0.26 -1.99
N ASN A 16 -14.93 1.25 -1.12
CA ASN A 16 -16.00 2.26 -1.08
C ASN A 16 -17.35 1.80 -0.53
N ALA A 17 -17.58 0.50 -0.36
CA ALA A 17 -18.78 -0.02 0.29
C ALA A 17 -18.68 0.10 1.82
N GLU A 18 -17.47 -0.13 2.35
CA GLU A 18 -17.17 0.03 3.77
C GLU A 18 -15.82 0.71 3.99
N LEU A 19 -15.69 1.38 5.14
CA LEU A 19 -14.41 1.92 5.57
C LEU A 19 -13.56 0.78 6.14
N CYS A 20 -12.55 0.35 5.38
CA CYS A 20 -11.61 -0.68 5.83
C CYS A 20 -10.69 -0.13 6.93
N GLN A 21 -10.82 -0.68 8.14
CA GLN A 21 -10.03 -0.31 9.32
C GLN A 21 -9.34 -1.53 9.95
N ASP A 22 -9.49 -2.70 9.32
CA ASP A 22 -9.01 -3.99 9.81
C ASP A 22 -7.71 -4.40 9.12
N GLY A 23 -7.01 -5.32 9.76
CA GLY A 23 -5.75 -5.86 9.27
C GLY A 23 -4.69 -4.77 9.18
N PRO A 24 -3.98 -4.62 8.06
CA PRO A 24 -2.91 -3.63 7.93
C PRO A 24 -3.46 -2.19 8.03
N TYR A 25 -4.74 -1.96 7.74
CA TYR A 25 -5.39 -0.66 7.88
C TYR A 25 -5.58 -0.24 9.34
N SER A 26 -5.53 -1.18 10.30
CA SER A 26 -5.55 -0.84 11.74
C SER A 26 -4.23 -0.21 12.22
N LEU A 27 -3.11 -0.48 11.52
CA LEU A 27 -1.77 -0.03 11.91
C LEU A 27 -1.38 1.29 11.24
N VAL A 28 -1.83 1.51 10.01
CA VAL A 28 -1.59 2.72 9.23
C VAL A 28 -2.75 2.90 8.24
N ARG A 29 -3.15 4.14 7.96
CA ARG A 29 -4.32 4.39 7.09
C ARG A 29 -4.10 4.01 5.63
N ASN A 30 -2.84 4.04 5.19
CA ASN A 30 -2.47 3.82 3.80
C ASN A 30 -1.39 2.72 3.64
N PRO A 31 -1.63 1.50 4.14
CA PRO A 31 -0.61 0.46 4.20
C PRO A 31 -0.17 0.00 2.81
N LEU A 32 -1.07 0.05 1.83
CA LEU A 32 -0.76 -0.28 0.43
C LEU A 32 0.37 0.60 -0.12
N TYR A 33 0.35 1.91 0.18
CA TYR A 33 1.38 2.84 -0.28
C TYR A 33 2.68 2.68 0.50
N VAL A 34 2.61 2.33 1.79
CA VAL A 34 3.81 1.98 2.58
C VAL A 34 4.53 0.77 1.98
N PHE A 35 3.81 -0.31 1.68
CA PHE A 35 4.43 -1.49 1.07
C PHE A 35 4.87 -1.25 -0.38
N SER A 36 4.18 -0.39 -1.13
CA SER A 36 4.65 0.07 -2.44
C SER A 36 5.94 0.87 -2.33
N PHE A 37 6.08 1.73 -1.31
CA PHE A 37 7.30 2.51 -1.08
C PHE A 37 8.48 1.60 -0.80
N VAL A 38 8.33 0.64 0.13
CA VAL A 38 9.35 -0.37 0.42
C VAL A 38 9.72 -1.17 -0.84
N GLY A 39 8.73 -1.53 -1.66
CA GLY A 39 8.96 -2.19 -2.95
C GLY A 39 9.77 -1.33 -3.92
N ALA A 40 9.42 -0.04 -4.07
CA ALA A 40 10.12 0.90 -4.94
C ALA A 40 11.57 1.14 -4.49
N LEU A 41 11.81 1.24 -3.18
CA LEU A 41 13.17 1.33 -2.63
C LEU A 41 13.97 0.05 -2.93
N GLY A 42 13.36 -1.12 -2.79
CA GLY A 42 14.00 -2.40 -3.15
C GLY A 42 14.40 -2.45 -4.62
N VAL A 43 13.53 -2.00 -5.52
CA VAL A 43 13.84 -1.89 -6.96
C VAL A 43 14.98 -0.90 -7.20
N ALA A 44 14.95 0.28 -6.58
CA ALA A 44 16.01 1.27 -6.71
C ALA A 44 17.37 0.73 -6.22
N LEU A 45 17.39 0.05 -5.06
CA LEU A 45 18.60 -0.59 -4.53
C LEU A 45 19.13 -1.69 -5.45
N ALA A 46 18.24 -2.45 -6.09
CA ALA A 46 18.62 -3.52 -7.01
C ALA A 46 19.36 -3.05 -8.27
N THR A 47 19.27 -1.76 -8.61
CA THR A 47 20.03 -1.16 -9.73
C THR A 47 21.51 -0.92 -9.42
N GLN A 48 21.97 -1.19 -8.19
CA GLN A 48 23.33 -0.90 -7.70
C GLN A 48 23.76 0.58 -7.82
N ARG A 49 22.81 1.50 -7.92
CA ARG A 49 23.05 2.96 -7.99
C ARG A 49 22.46 3.65 -6.77
N PRO A 50 23.23 3.86 -5.68
CA PRO A 50 22.69 4.37 -4.42
C PRO A 50 22.07 5.77 -4.55
N LEU A 51 22.54 6.57 -5.51
CA LEU A 51 21.99 7.91 -5.80
C LEU A 51 20.54 7.88 -6.30
N LEU A 52 20.07 6.76 -6.89
CA LEU A 52 18.69 6.64 -7.34
C LEU A 52 17.72 6.45 -6.17
N VAL A 53 18.17 5.93 -5.03
CA VAL A 53 17.33 5.67 -3.86
C VAL A 53 16.67 6.95 -3.31
N PRO A 54 17.40 8.04 -2.98
CA PRO A 54 16.78 9.27 -2.50
C PRO A 54 15.89 9.93 -3.57
N ILE A 55 16.24 9.83 -4.86
CA ILE A 55 15.43 10.38 -5.96
C ILE A 55 14.08 9.65 -6.04
N VAL A 56 14.11 8.32 -6.09
CA VAL A 56 12.91 7.48 -6.10
C VAL A 56 12.09 7.73 -4.83
N ALA A 57 12.73 7.83 -3.68
CA ALA A 57 12.05 8.10 -2.42
C ALA A 57 11.32 9.44 -2.44
N ALA A 58 11.98 10.53 -2.87
CA ALA A 58 11.41 11.86 -2.93
C ALA A 58 10.24 11.95 -3.92
N LEU A 59 10.41 11.41 -5.13
CA LEU A 59 9.35 11.35 -6.14
C LEU A 59 8.14 10.56 -5.66
N PHE A 60 8.38 9.42 -5.00
CA PHE A 60 7.32 8.60 -4.43
C PHE A 60 6.56 9.36 -3.35
N VAL A 61 7.26 9.98 -2.39
CA VAL A 61 6.61 10.75 -1.32
C VAL A 61 5.79 11.91 -1.90
N ALA A 62 6.34 12.66 -2.85
CA ALA A 62 5.64 13.79 -3.49
C ALA A 62 4.36 13.34 -4.20
N TYR A 63 4.45 12.30 -5.05
CA TYR A 63 3.30 11.78 -5.79
C TYR A 63 2.23 11.21 -4.85
N TYR A 64 2.61 10.32 -3.94
CA TYR A 64 1.64 9.66 -3.05
C TYR A 64 1.09 10.60 -1.99
N HIS A 65 1.76 11.70 -1.64
CA HIS A 65 1.16 12.74 -0.79
C HIS A 65 -0.12 13.29 -1.42
N ILE A 66 -0.10 13.59 -2.73
CA ILE A 66 -1.25 14.11 -3.47
C ILE A 66 -2.34 13.05 -3.56
N VAL A 67 -1.98 11.82 -3.96
CA VAL A 67 -2.94 10.69 -4.10
C VAL A 67 -3.61 10.37 -2.77
N ILE A 68 -2.86 10.28 -1.68
CA ILE A 68 -3.39 10.02 -0.33
C ILE A 68 -4.36 11.13 0.06
N ARG A 69 -4.03 12.41 -0.13
CA ARG A 69 -4.93 13.50 0.24
C ARG A 69 -6.25 13.47 -0.52
N ALA A 70 -6.21 13.14 -1.82
CA ALA A 70 -7.42 12.97 -2.61
C ALA A 70 -8.28 11.81 -2.08
N GLU A 71 -7.65 10.67 -1.78
CA GLU A 71 -8.33 9.50 -1.23
C GLU A 71 -8.90 9.76 0.16
N GLU A 72 -8.15 10.41 1.05
CA GLU A 72 -8.61 10.78 2.40
C GLU A 72 -9.79 11.76 2.34
N THR A 73 -9.79 12.71 1.39
CA THR A 73 -10.91 13.62 1.17
C THR A 73 -12.15 12.87 0.71
N ARG A 74 -11.97 11.95 -0.24
CA ARG A 74 -13.04 11.10 -0.76
C ARG A 74 -13.63 10.18 0.32
N LEU A 75 -12.78 9.56 1.14
CA LEU A 75 -13.22 8.73 2.26
C LEU A 75 -13.93 9.53 3.34
N ALA A 76 -13.50 10.76 3.62
CA ALA A 76 -14.21 11.66 4.52
C ALA A 76 -15.61 12.01 4.02
N ALA A 77 -15.78 12.16 2.70
CA ALA A 77 -17.08 12.41 2.08
C ALA A 77 -17.98 11.17 2.08
N LEU A 78 -17.43 9.98 1.82
CA LEU A 78 -18.19 8.71 1.82
C LEU A 78 -18.60 8.26 3.23
N PHE A 79 -17.74 8.51 4.22
CA PHE A 79 -17.92 8.02 5.59
C PHE A 79 -17.79 9.16 6.63
N PRO A 80 -18.68 10.18 6.59
CA PRO A 80 -18.53 11.40 7.38
C PRO A 80 -18.56 11.16 8.90
N ALA A 81 -19.26 10.13 9.37
CA ALA A 81 -19.32 9.77 10.79
C ALA A 81 -18.13 8.90 11.25
N ALA A 82 -17.66 7.97 10.41
CA ALA A 82 -16.66 6.97 10.81
C ALA A 82 -15.21 7.42 10.51
N TYR A 83 -14.98 8.08 9.38
CA TYR A 83 -13.64 8.43 8.92
C TYR A 83 -12.90 9.41 9.86
N PRO A 84 -13.54 10.46 10.43
CA PRO A 84 -12.84 11.35 11.36
C PRO A 84 -12.32 10.65 12.62
N ALA A 85 -13.07 9.68 13.16
CA ALA A 85 -12.65 8.87 14.30
C ALA A 85 -11.44 8.01 13.94
N TYR A 86 -11.55 7.25 12.83
CA TYR A 86 -10.45 6.46 12.29
C TYR A 86 -9.18 7.30 12.04
N ARG A 87 -9.34 8.51 11.50
CA ARG A 87 -8.23 9.44 11.24
C ARG A 87 -7.52 9.93 12.50
N ARG A 88 -8.22 10.04 13.62
CA ARG A 88 -7.61 10.38 14.92
C ARG A 88 -6.87 9.17 15.49
N GLU A 89 -7.43 7.98 15.29
CA GLU A 89 -6.89 6.74 15.84
C GLU A 89 -5.73 6.15 15.06
N VAL A 90 -5.61 6.32 13.75
CA VAL A 90 -4.61 5.59 12.96
C VAL A 90 -3.72 6.56 12.18
N PRO A 91 -2.38 6.46 12.23
CA PRO A 91 -1.48 7.37 11.55
C PRO A 91 -1.54 7.23 10.03
N ARG A 92 -1.18 8.29 9.30
CA ARG A 92 -1.29 8.33 7.82
C ARG A 92 -0.33 7.38 7.10
N ALA A 93 0.94 7.38 7.52
CA ALA A 93 2.05 6.83 6.74
C ALA A 93 3.02 5.94 7.54
N LEU A 94 3.35 6.29 8.78
CA LEU A 94 4.21 5.45 9.62
C LEU A 94 3.34 4.46 10.41
N PRO A 95 3.52 3.14 10.23
CA PRO A 95 2.71 2.14 10.91
C PRO A 95 3.01 2.10 12.40
N ARG A 96 1.95 1.92 13.19
CA ARG A 96 2.07 1.56 14.60
C ARG A 96 2.64 0.15 14.72
N LEU A 97 3.45 -0.06 15.75
CA LEU A 97 3.97 -1.39 16.10
C LEU A 97 2.99 -2.21 16.94
N THR A 98 1.93 -1.58 17.45
CA THR A 98 0.91 -2.18 18.33
C THR A 98 -0.49 -1.78 17.88
N GLY A 99 -1.52 -2.45 18.42
CA GLY A 99 -2.92 -2.15 18.11
C GLY A 99 -3.42 -2.78 16.81
N TYR A 100 -2.81 -3.87 16.38
CA TYR A 100 -3.32 -4.67 15.27
C TYR A 100 -4.72 -5.20 15.61
N ARG A 101 -5.69 -4.87 14.78
CA ARG A 101 -7.08 -5.37 14.86
C ARG A 101 -7.45 -5.99 13.54
N SER A 102 -8.07 -7.16 13.56
CA SER A 102 -8.55 -7.85 12.37
C SER A 102 -9.89 -8.50 12.65
N ARG A 103 -10.71 -8.64 11.60
CA ARG A 103 -11.86 -9.53 11.63
C ARG A 103 -11.38 -10.98 11.81
N GLU A 104 -12.16 -11.75 12.54
CA GLU A 104 -11.92 -13.18 12.76
C GLU A 104 -12.04 -13.99 11.46
N ARG A 105 -12.98 -13.59 10.58
CA ARG A 105 -13.20 -14.21 9.28
C ARG A 105 -13.31 -13.15 8.19
N LEU A 106 -12.60 -13.38 7.08
CA LEU A 106 -12.73 -12.62 5.85
C LEU A 106 -13.42 -13.49 4.80
N THR A 107 -14.56 -13.03 4.29
CA THR A 107 -15.17 -13.59 3.09
C THR A 107 -14.55 -12.91 1.87
N LEU A 108 -14.02 -13.70 0.95
CA LEU A 108 -13.29 -13.21 -0.22
C LEU A 108 -13.77 -13.95 -1.46
N ASP A 109 -14.02 -13.20 -2.53
CA ASP A 109 -14.30 -13.79 -3.82
C ASP A 109 -12.98 -14.28 -4.45
N PRO A 110 -12.94 -15.49 -5.04
CA PRO A 110 -11.73 -16.02 -5.68
C PRO A 110 -11.15 -15.08 -6.74
N ALA A 111 -12.01 -14.33 -7.44
CA ALA A 111 -11.61 -13.35 -8.44
C ALA A 111 -10.76 -12.21 -7.85
N ASP A 112 -11.10 -11.74 -6.65
CA ASP A 112 -10.36 -10.69 -5.95
C ASP A 112 -9.01 -11.17 -5.46
N VAL A 113 -8.94 -12.41 -4.96
CA VAL A 113 -7.68 -13.06 -4.59
C VAL A 113 -6.78 -13.21 -5.81
N ALA A 114 -7.31 -13.70 -6.92
CA ALA A 114 -6.56 -13.84 -8.16
C ALA A 114 -6.05 -12.49 -8.70
N ARG A 115 -6.86 -11.42 -8.58
CA ARG A 115 -6.44 -10.06 -8.92
C ARG A 115 -5.28 -9.59 -8.03
N ALA A 116 -5.39 -9.79 -6.72
CA ALA A 116 -4.33 -9.45 -5.77
C ALA A 116 -3.01 -10.19 -6.07
N MET A 117 -3.08 -11.46 -6.48
CA MET A 117 -1.90 -12.21 -6.91
C MET A 117 -1.27 -11.63 -8.18
N ARG A 118 -2.09 -11.28 -9.19
CA ARG A 118 -1.58 -10.69 -10.44
C ARG A 118 -0.90 -9.33 -10.21
N GLU A 119 -1.37 -8.55 -9.23
CA GLU A 119 -0.72 -7.29 -8.86
C GLU A 119 0.71 -7.46 -8.34
N VAL A 120 1.11 -8.66 -7.91
CA VAL A 120 2.50 -8.92 -7.49
C VAL A 120 3.39 -9.22 -8.68
N VAL A 121 2.84 -9.80 -9.74
CA VAL A 121 3.60 -10.25 -10.92
C VAL A 121 4.26 -9.08 -11.63
N TRP A 122 3.54 -7.96 -11.86
CA TRP A 122 4.13 -6.79 -12.52
C TRP A 122 5.29 -6.21 -11.71
N PHE A 123 5.16 -6.24 -10.40
CA PHE A 123 6.10 -5.66 -9.46
C PHE A 123 7.37 -6.54 -9.38
N ALA A 124 7.21 -7.86 -9.44
CA ALA A 124 8.31 -8.82 -9.57
C ALA A 124 9.01 -8.69 -10.94
N ALA A 125 8.25 -8.51 -12.02
CA ALA A 125 8.80 -8.26 -13.35
C ALA A 125 9.60 -6.94 -13.39
N ALA A 126 9.10 -5.87 -12.79
CA ALA A 126 9.81 -4.60 -12.67
C ALA A 126 11.13 -4.75 -11.89
N PHE A 127 11.14 -5.52 -10.80
CA PHE A 127 12.34 -5.83 -10.05
C PHE A 127 13.35 -6.63 -10.89
N ALA A 128 12.90 -7.68 -11.57
CA ALA A 128 13.75 -8.50 -12.44
C ALA A 128 14.35 -7.67 -13.59
N ALA A 129 13.57 -6.79 -14.21
CA ALA A 129 14.03 -5.87 -15.24
C ALA A 129 15.07 -4.88 -14.69
N ALA A 130 14.84 -4.31 -13.50
CA ALA A 130 15.81 -3.41 -12.86
C ALA A 130 17.14 -4.10 -12.56
N VAL A 131 17.11 -5.36 -12.08
CA VAL A 131 18.31 -6.18 -11.89
C VAL A 131 19.00 -6.46 -13.23
N ALA A 132 18.24 -6.84 -14.27
CA ALA A 132 18.80 -7.13 -15.58
C ALA A 132 19.49 -5.90 -16.17
N LEU A 133 18.83 -4.74 -16.16
CA LEU A 133 19.37 -3.48 -16.67
C LEU A 133 20.57 -2.98 -15.86
N GLY A 134 20.57 -3.19 -14.55
CA GLY A 134 21.71 -2.87 -13.68
C GLY A 134 22.95 -3.73 -13.95
N ARG A 135 22.83 -4.87 -14.65
CA ARG A 135 23.98 -5.70 -15.04
C ARG A 135 24.67 -5.24 -16.32
N PHE A 136 24.08 -4.31 -17.06
CA PHE A 136 24.58 -3.83 -18.36
C PHE A 136 25.14 -2.41 -18.33
N VAL A 137 25.22 -1.77 -17.16
CA VAL A 137 25.76 -0.41 -17.00
C VAL A 137 26.57 -0.30 -15.71
#